data_AF-A0AA38HZU6-F1
#
_entry.id   AF-A0AA38HZU6-F1
#
_cell.length_a   1.000
_cell.length_b   1.000
_cell.length_c   1.000
_cell.angle_alpha   90.00
_cell.angle_beta   90.00
_cell.angle_gamma   90.00
#
_symmetry.space_group_name_H-M   'P 1'
#
loop_
_entity.id
_entity.type
_entity.pdbx_description
1 polymer ?
#
loop_
_entity_poly.entity_id
_entity_poly.type
_entity_poly.pdbx_seq_one_letter_code
_entity_poly.pdbx_strand_id
1 'polypeptide(L)'
;MVWLLMETPDWLVNCRSSAFQCTNIMLQTEEQILERVEKEPNINTSRLAAEVGVSQFVEYRTLKEQGLHPHHVQKVQALAPADFSCRVIYCEWSLQ
;
A
#
# COMPACT_ATOMS: atom_id res chain seq x y z
N MET A 1 34.02 10.56 -12.44
CA MET A 1 33.13 9.53 -13.00
C MET A 1 32.05 9.19 -11.98
N VAL A 2 30.93 9.89 -12.12
CA VAL A 2 29.54 9.41 -11.95
C VAL A 2 29.16 8.74 -10.62
N TRP A 3 29.40 9.40 -9.48
CA TRP A 3 28.65 9.12 -8.23
C TRP A 3 28.30 10.39 -7.43
N LEU A 4 28.42 11.59 -8.02
CA LEU A 4 28.24 12.87 -7.32
C LEU A 4 27.03 13.70 -7.78
N LEU A 5 26.15 13.15 -8.62
CA LEU A 5 24.96 13.83 -9.14
C LEU A 5 23.78 12.85 -9.23
N MET A 6 23.40 12.28 -8.10
CA MET A 6 22.00 11.88 -7.90
C MET A 6 21.48 12.85 -6.86
N GLU A 7 20.98 13.98 -7.36
CA GLU A 7 20.08 14.83 -6.60
C GLU A 7 19.04 13.90 -5.97
N THR A 8 19.04 13.83 -4.64
CA THR A 8 17.97 13.15 -3.91
C THR A 8 16.66 13.74 -4.42
N PRO A 9 15.76 12.93 -5.00
CA PRO A 9 14.53 13.45 -5.57
C PRO A 9 13.73 14.16 -4.47
N ASP A 10 13.22 15.34 -4.83
CA ASP A 10 12.61 16.37 -3.96
C ASP A 10 11.47 15.88 -3.06
N TRP A 11 10.96 14.66 -3.28
CA TRP A 11 10.02 14.00 -2.37
C TRP A 11 10.64 13.52 -1.04
N LEU A 12 11.97 13.58 -0.88
CA LEU A 12 12.67 13.18 0.35
C LEU A 12 12.93 14.31 1.36
N VAL A 13 12.48 15.55 1.14
CA VAL A 13 12.70 16.61 2.12
C VAL A 13 11.49 17.51 2.30
N ASN A 14 10.83 17.41 3.46
CA ASN A 14 10.62 18.64 4.21
C ASN A 14 10.59 18.40 5.72
N CYS A 15 11.78 18.25 6.30
CA CYS A 15 11.96 18.43 7.73
C CYS A 15 13.29 19.09 8.08
N ARG A 16 13.46 20.36 7.70
CA ARG A 16 14.62 21.17 8.10
C ARG A 16 14.29 22.60 8.56
N SER A 17 13.07 22.86 9.01
CA SER A 17 12.78 24.10 9.74
C SER A 17 11.88 23.80 10.94
N SER A 18 12.41 23.97 12.16
CA SER A 18 11.77 23.67 13.45
C SER A 18 11.37 22.20 13.68
N ALA A 19 12.05 21.53 14.62
CA ALA A 19 11.70 20.16 15.06
C ALA A 19 10.23 20.00 15.52
N PHE A 20 9.58 21.11 15.90
CA PHE A 20 8.17 21.14 16.31
C PHE A 20 7.19 21.14 15.12
N GLN A 21 7.57 21.78 14.01
CA GLN A 21 6.70 21.88 12.83
C GLN A 21 6.71 20.58 12.01
N CYS A 22 7.85 19.91 12.03
CA CYS A 22 8.09 18.59 11.45
C CYS A 22 7.24 17.44 12.01
N THR A 23 7.14 17.38 13.34
CA THR A 23 6.37 16.34 14.02
C THR A 23 4.88 16.52 13.79
N ASN A 24 4.43 17.78 13.69
CA ASN A 24 3.04 18.10 13.41
C ASN A 24 2.62 17.72 11.97
N ILE A 25 3.43 18.03 10.96
CA ILE A 25 3.13 17.68 9.56
C ILE A 25 3.11 16.15 9.37
N MET A 26 4.05 15.42 9.98
CA MET A 26 4.07 13.96 9.95
C MET A 26 2.83 13.34 10.60
N LEU A 27 2.44 13.81 11.79
CA LEU A 27 1.24 13.31 12.49
C LEU A 27 -0.04 13.59 11.69
N GLN A 28 -0.20 14.80 11.13
CA GLN A 28 -1.36 15.15 10.31
C GLN A 28 -1.45 14.28 9.05
N THR A 29 -0.31 13.95 8.47
CA THR A 29 -0.24 13.10 7.27
C THR A 29 -0.61 11.66 7.60
N GLU A 30 -0.11 11.12 8.71
CA GLU A 30 -0.47 9.78 9.20
C GLU A 30 -1.97 9.68 9.51
N GLU A 31 -2.53 10.67 10.20
CA GLU A 31 -3.95 10.72 10.54
C GLU A 31 -4.84 10.75 9.28
N GLN A 32 -4.44 11.49 8.25
CA GLN A 32 -5.14 11.51 6.97
C GLN A 32 -5.12 10.16 6.25
N ILE A 33 -3.98 9.45 6.27
CA ILE A 33 -3.86 8.11 5.68
C ILE A 33 -4.80 7.14 6.40
N LEU A 34 -4.80 7.16 7.74
CA LEU A 34 -5.61 6.27 8.56
C LEU A 34 -7.11 6.55 8.42
N GLU A 35 -7.52 7.82 8.45
CA GLU A 35 -8.92 8.21 8.24
C GLU A 35 -9.46 7.74 6.88
N ARG A 36 -8.61 7.81 5.84
CA ARG A 36 -8.98 7.37 4.49
C ARG A 36 -9.17 5.86 4.42
N VAL A 37 -8.26 5.10 5.04
CA VAL A 37 -8.34 3.64 5.09
C VAL A 37 -9.54 3.17 5.93
N GLU A 38 -9.88 3.88 7.01
CA GLU A 38 -11.06 3.57 7.80
C GLU A 38 -12.36 3.80 7.01
N LYS A 39 -12.45 4.88 6.24
CA LYS A 39 -13.62 5.19 5.40
C LYS A 39 -13.76 4.22 4.23
N GLU A 40 -12.66 3.91 3.56
CA GLU A 40 -12.64 3.04 2.39
C GLU A 40 -11.49 2.03 2.50
N PRO A 41 -11.71 0.90 3.18
CA PRO A 41 -10.66 -0.09 3.38
C PRO A 41 -10.21 -0.74 2.08
N ASN A 42 -10.98 -0.63 0.98
CA ASN A 42 -10.68 -1.21 -0.33
C ASN A 42 -9.93 -0.26 -1.28
N ILE A 43 -9.47 0.89 -0.80
CA ILE A 43 -8.74 1.85 -1.65
C ILE A 43 -7.40 1.27 -2.11
N ASN A 44 -6.98 1.61 -3.33
CA ASN A 44 -5.66 1.23 -3.82
C ASN A 44 -4.60 2.09 -3.11
N THR A 45 -3.56 1.45 -2.58
CA THR A 45 -2.41 2.08 -1.91
C THR A 45 -1.81 3.20 -2.78
N SER A 46 -1.54 2.95 -4.06
CA SER A 46 -0.96 4.00 -4.92
C SER A 46 -1.88 5.21 -5.13
N ARG A 47 -3.20 4.99 -5.12
CA ARG A 47 -4.20 6.05 -5.21
C ARG A 47 -4.31 6.81 -3.89
N LEU A 48 -4.27 6.11 -2.77
CA LEU A 48 -4.25 6.67 -1.42
C LEU A 48 -3.03 7.59 -1.21
N ALA A 49 -1.82 7.14 -1.59
CA ALA A 49 -0.63 7.98 -1.58
C ALA A 49 -0.78 9.25 -2.43
N ALA A 50 -1.34 9.13 -3.64
CA ALA A 50 -1.54 10.28 -4.52
C ALA A 50 -2.60 11.27 -3.98
N GLU A 51 -3.66 10.78 -3.34
CA GLU A 51 -4.70 11.61 -2.73
C GLU A 51 -4.19 12.38 -1.50
N VAL A 52 -3.32 11.76 -0.70
CA VAL A 52 -2.70 12.40 0.49
C VAL A 52 -1.46 13.23 0.11
N GLY A 53 -0.86 12.97 -1.06
CA GLY A 53 0.34 13.68 -1.54
C GLY A 53 1.64 13.16 -0.92
N VAL A 54 1.67 11.89 -0.51
CA VAL A 54 2.85 11.23 0.08
C VAL A 54 3.50 10.26 -0.89
N SER A 55 4.77 9.93 -0.64
CA SER A 55 5.38 8.81 -1.35
C SER A 55 4.75 7.48 -0.89
N GLN A 56 4.63 6.54 -1.81
CA GLN A 56 4.11 5.19 -1.54
C GLN A 56 4.92 4.45 -0.45
N PHE A 57 6.20 4.79 -0.28
CA PHE A 57 7.04 4.21 0.76
C PHE A 57 6.63 4.68 2.17
N VAL A 58 6.30 5.96 2.31
CA VAL A 58 5.83 6.54 3.58
C VAL A 58 4.49 5.93 3.96
N GLU A 59 3.55 5.91 3.02
CA GLU A 59 2.24 5.29 3.20
C GLU A 59 2.34 3.82 3.65
N TYR A 60 3.14 3.01 2.93
CA TYR A 60 3.34 1.61 3.28
C TYR A 60 3.94 1.43 4.68
N ARG A 61 4.90 2.28 5.07
CA ARG A 61 5.48 2.24 6.42
C ARG A 61 4.45 2.57 7.49
N THR A 62 3.69 3.65 7.30
CA THR A 62 2.63 4.06 8.23
C THR A 62 1.60 2.96 8.43
N LEU A 63 1.10 2.36 7.35
CA LEU A 63 0.15 1.25 7.44
C LEU A 63 0.75 0.05 8.17
N LYS A 64 2.00 -0.30 7.86
CA LYS A 64 2.70 -1.43 8.50
C LYS A 64 2.93 -1.20 10.00
N GLU A 65 3.30 0.01 10.42
CA GLU A 65 3.50 0.37 11.83
C GLU A 65 2.19 0.29 12.62
N GLN A 66 1.07 0.63 11.98
CA GLN A 66 -0.28 0.53 12.55
C GLN A 66 -0.89 -0.89 12.43
N GLY A 67 -0.14 -1.86 11.89
CA GLY A 67 -0.60 -3.25 11.72
C GLY A 67 -1.67 -3.43 10.63
N LEU A 68 -1.86 -2.42 9.77
CA LEU A 68 -2.77 -2.46 8.64
C LEU A 68 -2.07 -3.04 7.42
N HIS A 69 -2.70 -4.01 6.76
CA HIS A 69 -2.19 -4.59 5.53
C HIS A 69 -2.85 -3.94 4.32
N PRO A 70 -2.08 -3.29 3.41
CA PRO A 70 -2.64 -2.61 2.25
C PRO A 70 -3.20 -3.55 1.16
N HIS A 71 -3.06 -4.87 1.33
CA HIS A 71 -3.51 -5.85 0.36
C HIS A 71 -4.93 -6.32 0.68
N HIS A 72 -5.83 -6.15 -0.28
CA HIS A 72 -7.21 -6.64 -0.17
C HIS A 72 -7.26 -8.14 -0.37
N VAL A 73 -8.05 -8.82 0.47
CA VAL A 73 -8.43 -10.20 0.24
C VAL A 73 -9.41 -10.23 -0.93
N GLN A 74 -8.88 -10.35 -2.13
CA GLN A 74 -9.70 -10.53 -3.32
C GLN A 74 -10.21 -11.97 -3.35
N LYS A 75 -11.53 -12.16 -3.27
CA LYS A 75 -12.15 -13.47 -3.49
C LYS A 75 -12.10 -13.78 -4.99
N VAL A 76 -10.98 -14.34 -5.47
CA VAL A 76 -10.75 -14.50 -6.92
C VAL A 76 -11.44 -15.73 -7.52
N GLN A 77 -12.07 -16.58 -6.71
CA GLN A 77 -12.89 -17.69 -7.22
C GLN A 77 -14.15 -17.85 -6.37
N ALA A 78 -15.31 -17.55 -6.96
CA ALA A 78 -16.57 -18.05 -6.45
C ALA A 78 -16.69 -19.51 -6.89
N LEU A 79 -15.98 -20.42 -6.19
CA LEU A 79 -16.04 -21.85 -6.45
C LEU A 79 -17.50 -22.31 -6.33
N ALA A 80 -18.11 -22.68 -7.45
CA ALA A 80 -19.39 -23.35 -7.45
C ALA A 80 -19.17 -24.82 -7.04
N PRO A 81 -20.16 -25.48 -6.40
CA PRO A 81 -20.06 -26.91 -6.07
C PRO A 81 -19.75 -27.79 -7.30
N ALA A 82 -20.17 -27.38 -8.50
CA ALA A 82 -19.88 -28.07 -9.75
C ALA A 82 -18.41 -27.99 -10.21
N ASP A 83 -17.67 -26.94 -9.80
CA ASP A 83 -16.29 -26.72 -10.24
C ASP A 83 -15.33 -27.77 -9.66
N PHE A 84 -15.68 -28.37 -8.51
CA PHE A 84 -14.84 -29.36 -7.85
C PHE A 84 -14.54 -30.54 -8.77
N SER A 85 -15.58 -31.12 -9.39
CA SER A 85 -15.44 -32.28 -10.28
C SER A 85 -14.59 -31.95 -11.50
N CYS A 86 -14.82 -30.80 -12.13
CA CYS A 86 -14.03 -30.36 -13.29
C CYS A 86 -12.56 -30.15 -12.94
N ARG A 87 -12.27 -29.61 -11.74
CA ARG A 87 -10.90 -29.40 -11.26
C ARG A 87 -10.16 -30.71 -10.98
N VAL A 88 -10.84 -31.70 -10.39
CA VAL A 88 -10.27 -33.03 -10.15
C VAL A 88 -9.88 -33.69 -11.47
N ILE A 89 -10.80 -33.70 -12.45
CA ILE A 89 -10.54 -34.27 -13.78
C ILE A 89 -9.36 -33.58 -14.47
N TYR A 90 -9.31 -32.24 -14.42
CA TYR A 90 -8.19 -31.48 -14.98
C TYR A 90 -6.86 -31.84 -14.31
N CYS A 91 -6.82 -31.92 -12.98
CA CYS A 91 -5.61 -32.29 -12.24
C CYS A 91 -5.16 -33.72 -12.58
N GLU A 92 -6.08 -34.68 -12.64
CA GLU A 92 -5.79 -36.06 -13.04
C GLU A 92 -5.25 -36.16 -14.47
N TRP A 93 -5.83 -35.40 -15.40
CA TRP A 93 -5.33 -35.31 -16.78
C TRP A 93 -3.93 -34.70 -16.86
N SER A 94 -3.66 -33.65 -16.08
CA SER A 94 -2.35 -32.96 -16.10
C SER A 94 -1.19 -33.78 -15.53
N LEU A 95 -1.50 -34.88 -14.83
CA LEU A 95 -0.52 -35.78 -14.20
C LEU A 95 -0.15 -36.98 -15.09
N GLN A 96 -0.80 -37.15 -16.24
CA GLN A 96 -0.47 -38.17 -17.26
C GLN A 96 0.62 -37.66 -18.21
#